data_AF-A0A4P5V8K5-F1
#
_entry.id   AF-A0A4P5V8K5-F1
#
_cell.length_a   1.000
_cell.length_b   1.000
_cell.length_c   1.000
_cell.angle_alpha   90.00
_cell.angle_beta   90.00
_cell.angle_gamma   90.00
#
_symmetry.space_group_name_H-M   'P 1'
#
loop_
_entity.id
_entity.type
_entity.pdbx_description
1 polymer ?
#
loop_
_entity_poly.entity_id
_entity_poly.type
_entity_poly.pdbx_seq_one_letter_code
_entity_poly.pdbx_strand_id
1 'polypeptide(L)'
;MRPVPHLAPGSLFLEQAYAVAPEQPYRVRVLRPVLSGDGRLQIENYAIQQDRRFWRAVEDSDRLAELQADDLIPLVGCTYWVEPRGEGFFGAVEPGCGCMVQRNGVDTYLVSEFLLTQAEMQTIDRGHDPSTHEHIWGSIAGVFRFQRELDWSSELPPSWLVDEA
;
A
#
# COMPACT_ATOMS: atom_id res chain seq x y z
N MET A 1 -7.05 3.50 5.09
CA MET A 1 -7.11 2.20 4.38
C MET A 1 -8.43 1.54 4.76
N ARG A 2 -9.14 0.94 3.81
CA ARG A 2 -10.48 0.35 4.03
C ARG A 2 -10.65 -0.96 3.24
N PRO A 3 -11.31 -2.00 3.78
CA PRO A 3 -11.58 -3.23 3.04
C PRO A 3 -12.42 -3.01 1.78
N VAL A 4 -12.21 -3.85 0.76
CA VAL A 4 -13.02 -3.90 -0.47
C VAL A 4 -13.58 -5.32 -0.68
N PRO A 5 -14.67 -5.68 0.03
CA PRO A 5 -15.14 -7.07 0.15
C PRO A 5 -15.54 -7.76 -1.15
N HIS A 6 -15.98 -7.01 -2.16
CA HIS A 6 -16.44 -7.55 -3.45
C HIS A 6 -15.30 -7.86 -4.41
N LEU A 7 -14.07 -7.46 -4.09
CA LEU A 7 -12.86 -7.87 -4.80
C LEU A 7 -12.30 -9.16 -4.19
N ALA A 8 -11.19 -9.65 -4.74
CA ALA A 8 -10.52 -10.83 -4.21
C ALA A 8 -10.19 -10.67 -2.71
N PRO A 9 -10.20 -11.76 -1.92
CA PRO A 9 -9.94 -11.71 -0.49
C PRO A 9 -8.66 -10.94 -0.12
N GLY A 10 -8.73 -10.19 0.98
CA GLY A 10 -7.63 -9.35 1.46
C GLY A 10 -7.42 -8.06 0.68
N SER A 11 -8.29 -7.71 -0.28
CA SER A 11 -8.16 -6.43 -1.02
C SER A 11 -8.49 -5.23 -0.12
N LEU A 12 -7.52 -4.34 0.05
CA LEU A 12 -7.56 -3.16 0.90
C LEU A 12 -7.32 -1.91 0.06
N PHE A 13 -8.26 -0.98 0.05
CA PHE A 13 -8.11 0.31 -0.61
C PHE A 13 -7.29 1.26 0.25
N LEU A 14 -6.28 1.88 -0.34
CA LEU A 14 -5.35 2.81 0.30
C LEU A 14 -5.39 4.16 -0.42
N GLU A 15 -5.53 5.23 0.36
CA GLU A 15 -5.26 6.59 -0.07
C GLU A 15 -4.20 7.22 0.84
N GLN A 16 -3.31 8.01 0.23
CA GLN A 16 -2.36 8.84 0.94
C GLN A 16 -2.44 10.26 0.37
N ALA A 17 -2.69 11.22 1.26
CA ALA A 17 -2.82 12.63 0.92
C ALA A 17 -2.04 13.49 1.93
N TYR A 18 -1.72 14.72 1.55
CA TYR A 18 -1.20 15.70 2.51
C TYR A 18 -2.35 16.26 3.35
N ALA A 19 -2.11 16.50 4.63
CA ALA A 19 -3.13 17.05 5.53
C ALA A 19 -3.69 18.42 5.07
N VAL A 20 -2.90 19.20 4.33
CA VAL A 20 -3.30 20.50 3.75
C VAL A 20 -4.11 20.37 2.45
N ALA A 21 -4.18 19.17 1.86
CA ALA A 21 -4.92 18.90 0.63
C ALA A 21 -5.48 17.46 0.63
N PRO A 22 -6.34 17.10 1.61
CA PRO A 22 -6.82 15.73 1.78
C PRO A 22 -7.69 15.23 0.60
N GLU A 23 -8.23 16.15 -0.19
CA GLU A 23 -9.03 15.87 -1.40
C GLU A 23 -8.19 15.50 -2.63
N GLN A 24 -6.87 15.63 -2.55
CA GLN A 24 -5.95 15.40 -3.66
C GLN A 24 -4.88 14.39 -3.22
N PRO A 25 -5.25 13.10 -3.07
CA PRO A 25 -4.29 12.07 -2.71
C PRO A 25 -3.18 12.00 -3.75
N TYR A 26 -1.94 11.94 -3.28
CA TYR A 26 -0.78 11.75 -4.15
C TYR A 26 -0.52 10.27 -4.47
N ARG A 27 -1.17 9.35 -3.73
CA ARG A 27 -1.10 7.91 -3.99
C ARG A 27 -2.43 7.25 -3.62
N VAL A 28 -3.00 6.52 -4.59
CA VAL A 28 -4.18 5.67 -4.42
C VAL A 28 -3.84 4.27 -4.92
N ARG A 29 -4.12 3.23 -4.13
CA ARG A 29 -3.77 1.83 -4.45
C ARG A 29 -4.82 0.86 -3.92
N VAL A 30 -4.85 -0.34 -4.48
CA VAL A 30 -5.33 -1.52 -3.77
C VAL A 30 -4.11 -2.33 -3.32
N LEU A 31 -4.08 -2.71 -2.05
CA LEU A 31 -3.11 -3.63 -1.47
C LEU A 31 -3.77 -4.97 -1.25
N ARG A 32 -3.04 -6.07 -1.45
CA ARG A 32 -3.52 -7.41 -1.12
C ARG A 32 -2.45 -8.20 -0.39
N PRO A 33 -2.60 -8.42 0.94
CA PRO A 33 -1.79 -9.37 1.67
C PRO A 33 -2.08 -10.80 1.19
N VAL A 34 -1.04 -11.56 0.85
CA VAL A 34 -1.12 -12.95 0.38
C VAL A 34 0.02 -13.76 0.99
N LEU A 35 -0.20 -15.05 1.21
CA LEU A 35 0.88 -16.00 1.50
C LEU A 35 1.37 -16.58 0.18
N SER A 36 2.65 -16.42 -0.13
CA SER A 36 3.26 -17.09 -1.28
C SER A 36 3.40 -18.58 -1.02
N GLY A 37 3.58 -19.37 -2.08
CA GLY A 37 3.65 -20.85 -1.98
C GLY A 37 4.81 -21.37 -1.11
N ASP A 38 5.80 -20.53 -0.81
CA ASP A 38 6.91 -20.80 0.12
C ASP A 38 6.61 -20.36 1.57
N GLY A 39 5.39 -19.89 1.86
CA GLY A 39 4.92 -19.50 3.19
C GLY A 39 5.26 -18.08 3.62
N ARG A 40 5.87 -17.26 2.73
CA ARG A 40 6.19 -15.86 3.04
C ARG A 40 4.95 -14.97 2.88
N LEU A 41 4.75 -14.06 3.82
CA LEU A 41 3.73 -13.02 3.70
C LEU A 41 4.20 -11.94 2.72
N GLN A 42 3.38 -11.66 1.72
CA GLN A 42 3.62 -10.65 0.71
C GLN A 42 2.44 -9.68 0.66
N ILE A 43 2.69 -8.43 0.29
CA ILE A 43 1.64 -7.47 -0.04
C ILE A 43 1.80 -7.07 -1.50
N GLU A 44 0.90 -7.60 -2.32
CA GLU A 44 0.78 -7.22 -3.72
C GLU A 44 0.18 -5.82 -3.82
N ASN A 45 0.72 -5.01 -4.72
CA ASN A 45 0.28 -3.64 -4.94
C ASN A 45 -0.37 -3.51 -6.32
N TYR A 46 -1.52 -2.85 -6.36
CA TYR A 46 -2.27 -2.61 -7.58
C TYR A 46 -2.49 -1.11 -7.75
N ALA A 47 -2.11 -0.57 -8.91
CA ALA A 47 -2.60 0.73 -9.37
C ALA A 47 -4.06 0.60 -9.83
N ILE A 48 -4.72 1.74 -9.97
CA ILE A 48 -6.12 1.81 -10.36
C ILE A 48 -6.22 2.62 -11.66
N GLN A 49 -6.88 2.05 -12.66
CA GLN A 49 -7.19 2.74 -13.90
C GLN A 49 -8.07 3.95 -13.60
N GLN A 50 -7.69 5.12 -14.14
CA GLN A 50 -8.45 6.36 -13.93
C GLN A 50 -8.73 6.64 -12.45
N ASP A 51 -7.72 6.46 -11.59
CA ASP A 51 -7.79 6.50 -10.13
C ASP A 51 -8.55 7.70 -9.54
N ARG A 52 -8.59 8.84 -10.24
CA ARG A 52 -9.38 10.04 -9.87
C ARG A 52 -10.85 9.75 -9.61
N ARG A 53 -11.43 8.70 -10.23
CA ARG A 53 -12.80 8.23 -9.95
C ARG A 53 -12.99 7.79 -8.49
N PHE A 54 -11.92 7.35 -7.84
CA PHE A 54 -11.93 6.76 -6.50
C PHE A 54 -11.25 7.63 -5.45
N TRP A 55 -10.84 8.86 -5.79
CA TRP A 55 -10.33 9.78 -4.78
C TRP A 55 -11.42 10.04 -3.72
N ARG A 56 -11.01 10.06 -2.46
CA ARG A 56 -11.83 10.12 -1.24
C ARG A 56 -12.71 8.89 -0.99
N ALA A 57 -12.53 7.80 -1.73
CA ALA A 57 -13.34 6.59 -1.56
C ALA A 57 -13.07 5.84 -0.25
N VAL A 58 -11.99 6.13 0.49
CA VAL A 58 -11.83 5.58 1.86
C VAL A 58 -13.03 5.93 2.74
N GLU A 59 -13.58 7.14 2.61
CA GLU A 59 -14.71 7.61 3.43
C GLU A 59 -16.06 7.48 2.72
N ASP A 60 -16.09 7.09 1.44
CA ASP A 60 -17.28 7.00 0.60
C ASP A 60 -17.48 5.54 0.13
N SER A 61 -18.31 4.79 0.86
CA SER A 61 -18.55 3.36 0.61
C SER A 61 -19.21 3.10 -0.74
N ASP A 62 -20.08 4.00 -1.19
CA ASP A 62 -20.81 3.83 -2.45
C ASP A 62 -19.84 3.97 -3.63
N ARG A 63 -18.96 4.97 -3.58
CA ARG A 63 -17.88 5.13 -4.56
C ARG A 63 -16.90 3.97 -4.53
N LEU A 64 -16.56 3.47 -3.35
CA LEU A 64 -15.66 2.33 -3.21
C LEU A 64 -16.28 1.04 -3.78
N ALA A 65 -17.60 0.88 -3.65
CA ALA A 65 -18.33 -0.26 -4.22
C ALA A 65 -18.32 -0.30 -5.76
N GLU A 66 -18.07 0.84 -6.43
CA GLU A 66 -17.92 0.89 -7.88
C GLU A 66 -16.61 0.29 -8.38
N LEU A 67 -15.57 0.16 -7.55
CA LEU A 67 -14.25 -0.32 -7.94
C LEU A 67 -14.31 -1.79 -8.39
N GLN A 68 -13.94 -2.11 -9.63
CA GLN A 68 -13.98 -3.47 -10.16
C GLN A 68 -12.58 -4.08 -10.29
N ALA A 69 -12.52 -5.41 -10.41
CA ALA A 69 -11.26 -6.13 -10.63
C ALA A 69 -10.55 -5.64 -11.91
N ASP A 70 -11.30 -5.33 -12.96
CA ASP A 70 -10.77 -4.84 -14.24
C ASP A 70 -10.20 -3.42 -14.15
N ASP A 71 -10.50 -2.66 -13.09
CA ASP A 71 -9.83 -1.37 -12.83
C ASP A 71 -8.42 -1.57 -12.27
N LEU A 72 -8.06 -2.76 -11.78
CA LEU A 72 -6.78 -3.01 -11.11
C LEU A 72 -5.65 -3.33 -12.08
N ILE A 73 -4.53 -2.62 -11.94
CA ILE A 73 -3.30 -2.89 -12.69
C ILE A 73 -2.22 -3.38 -11.70
N PRO A 74 -1.76 -4.63 -11.80
CA PRO A 74 -0.68 -5.14 -10.95
C PRO A 74 0.60 -4.30 -11.10
N LEU A 75 1.23 -3.95 -9.98
CA LEU A 75 2.52 -3.25 -9.96
C LEU A 75 3.66 -4.25 -9.74
N VAL A 76 4.20 -4.74 -10.86
CA VAL A 76 5.35 -5.65 -10.89
C VAL A 76 6.57 -4.98 -10.24
N GLY A 77 7.30 -5.73 -9.41
CA GLY A 77 8.48 -5.23 -8.71
C GLY A 77 8.19 -4.38 -7.48
N CYS A 78 6.91 -4.09 -7.18
CA CYS A 78 6.46 -3.30 -6.03
C CYS A 78 5.84 -4.13 -4.91
N THR A 79 6.07 -5.44 -4.90
CA THR A 79 5.57 -6.32 -3.83
C THR A 79 6.32 -6.03 -2.54
N TYR A 80 5.63 -5.89 -1.41
CA TYR A 80 6.31 -5.88 -0.11
C TYR A 80 6.48 -7.31 0.38
N TRP A 81 7.69 -7.66 0.81
CA TRP A 81 7.92 -8.87 1.60
C TRP A 81 7.78 -8.50 3.07
N VAL A 82 6.99 -9.28 3.80
CA VAL A 82 6.60 -8.98 5.18
C VAL A 82 7.01 -10.11 6.09
N GLU A 83 7.62 -9.75 7.22
CA GLU A 83 8.05 -10.67 8.26
C GLU A 83 7.54 -10.22 9.64
N PRO A 84 7.21 -11.16 10.54
CA PRO A 84 6.96 -10.83 11.94
C PRO A 84 8.19 -10.18 12.58
N ARG A 85 7.99 -9.11 13.35
CA ARG A 85 9.07 -8.42 14.06
C ARG A 85 8.58 -7.92 15.41
N GLY A 86 9.01 -8.60 16.48
CA GLY A 86 8.53 -8.32 17.83
C GLY A 86 7.01 -8.53 17.93
N GLU A 87 6.28 -7.51 18.37
CA GLU A 87 4.81 -7.52 18.48
C GLU A 87 4.09 -7.06 17.21
N GLY A 88 4.81 -6.89 16.10
CA GLY A 88 4.28 -6.35 14.86
C GLY A 88 4.86 -7.02 13.62
N PHE A 89 4.81 -6.28 12.52
CA PHE A 89 5.29 -6.71 11.21
C PHE A 89 6.25 -5.67 10.64
N PHE A 90 7.34 -6.14 10.06
CA PHE A 90 8.21 -5.34 9.22
C PHE A 90 7.98 -5.74 7.77
N GLY A 91 7.86 -4.75 6.89
CA GLY A 91 7.77 -5.00 5.45
C GLY A 91 8.68 -4.10 4.67
N ALA A 92 9.28 -4.65 3.61
CA ALA A 92 10.13 -3.91 2.68
C ALA A 92 9.77 -4.28 1.24
N VAL A 93 9.90 -3.34 0.31
CA VAL A 93 9.75 -3.62 -1.13
C VAL A 93 10.76 -4.69 -1.54
N GLU A 94 10.31 -5.63 -2.38
CA GLU A 94 11.10 -6.74 -2.88
C GLU A 94 12.43 -6.26 -3.50
N PRO A 95 13.50 -7.06 -3.36
CA PRO A 95 14.80 -6.70 -3.91
C PRO A 95 14.78 -6.64 -5.44
N GLY A 96 15.76 -5.94 -6.01
CA GLY A 96 15.98 -5.91 -7.47
C GLY A 96 15.67 -4.58 -8.15
N CYS A 97 15.34 -3.53 -7.39
CA CYS A 97 15.09 -2.18 -7.91
C CYS A 97 13.95 -2.12 -8.95
N GLY A 98 13.01 -3.08 -8.88
CA GLY A 98 11.96 -3.27 -9.90
C GLY A 98 10.74 -2.38 -9.72
N CYS A 99 10.54 -1.80 -8.54
CA CYS A 99 9.39 -0.92 -8.30
C CYS A 99 9.61 0.46 -8.93
N MET A 100 9.36 0.56 -10.23
CA MET A 100 9.56 1.81 -10.98
C MET A 100 8.46 2.82 -10.68
N VAL A 101 8.87 4.05 -10.39
CA VAL A 101 8.01 5.20 -10.12
C VAL A 101 8.49 6.38 -10.95
N GLN A 102 7.61 6.89 -11.80
CA GLN A 102 7.85 8.12 -12.53
C GLN A 102 7.32 9.32 -11.75
N ARG A 103 8.19 10.29 -11.47
CA ARG A 103 7.81 11.58 -10.84
C ARG A 103 8.40 12.73 -11.63
N ASN A 104 7.54 13.68 -12.03
CA ASN A 104 7.94 14.87 -12.81
C ASN A 104 8.76 14.53 -14.07
N GLY A 105 8.42 13.43 -14.75
CA GLY A 105 9.12 12.95 -15.95
C GLY A 105 10.47 12.27 -15.69
N VAL A 106 10.84 12.05 -14.43
CA VAL A 106 12.05 11.33 -14.04
C VAL A 106 11.67 9.94 -13.55
N ASP A 107 12.30 8.91 -14.11
CA ASP A 107 12.14 7.53 -13.66
C ASP A 107 13.05 7.26 -12.46
N THR A 108 12.47 6.66 -11.42
CA THR A 108 13.16 6.25 -10.20
C THR A 108 12.69 4.87 -9.78
N TYR A 109 13.44 4.16 -8.94
CA TYR A 109 12.91 2.98 -8.25
C TYR A 109 12.62 3.29 -6.79
N LEU A 110 11.55 2.71 -6.26
CA LEU A 110 11.13 2.86 -4.87
C LEU A 110 11.96 1.93 -3.97
N VAL A 111 12.53 2.51 -2.93
CA VAL A 111 12.96 1.83 -1.71
C VAL A 111 12.00 2.24 -0.62
N SER A 112 11.25 1.29 -0.09
CA SER A 112 10.29 1.56 0.97
C SER A 112 10.24 0.45 2.00
N GLU A 113 10.10 0.87 3.25
CA GLU A 113 10.01 0.00 4.41
C GLU A 113 8.95 0.51 5.37
N PHE A 114 8.27 -0.40 6.05
CA PHE A 114 7.36 -0.07 7.13
C PHE A 114 7.56 -0.97 8.36
N LEU A 115 7.22 -0.43 9.52
CA LEU A 115 7.01 -1.19 10.74
C LEU A 115 5.57 -0.93 11.20
N LEU A 116 4.78 -1.99 11.32
CA LEU A 116 3.39 -1.92 11.75
C LEU A 116 3.22 -2.65 13.08
N THR A 117 2.66 -1.97 14.07
CA THR A 117 2.31 -2.53 15.38
C THR A 117 0.85 -2.25 15.68
N GLN A 118 0.34 -2.74 16.82
CA GLN A 118 -1.00 -2.38 17.27
C GLN A 118 -1.15 -0.87 17.53
N ALA A 119 -0.08 -0.20 17.98
CA ALA A 119 -0.11 1.19 18.41
C ALA A 119 0.17 2.20 17.28
N GLU A 120 1.11 1.90 16.38
CA GLU A 120 1.54 2.82 15.33
C GLU A 120 1.99 2.10 14.06
N MET A 121 2.04 2.87 12.97
CA MET A 121 2.72 2.51 11.73
C MET A 121 3.85 3.50 11.46
N GLN A 122 5.07 3.00 11.32
CA GLN A 122 6.21 3.77 10.83
C GLN A 122 6.44 3.43 9.36
N THR A 123 6.70 4.42 8.51
CA THR A 123 7.03 4.19 7.11
C THR A 123 8.14 5.12 6.64
N ILE A 124 8.95 4.62 5.72
CA ILE A 124 9.90 5.42 4.96
C ILE A 124 9.79 5.06 3.49
N ASP A 125 9.62 6.09 2.65
CA ASP A 125 9.57 5.97 1.20
C ASP A 125 10.68 6.83 0.61
N ARG A 126 11.51 6.24 -0.26
CA ARG A 126 12.57 6.93 -1.00
C ARG A 126 12.59 6.46 -2.45
N GLY A 127 12.76 7.39 -3.37
CA GLY A 127 13.01 7.10 -4.78
C GLY A 127 14.47 7.32 -5.12
N HIS A 128 15.05 6.37 -5.82
CA HIS A 128 16.44 6.38 -6.22
C HIS A 128 16.60 6.37 -7.73
N ASP A 129 17.67 7.00 -8.23
CA ASP A 129 18.03 6.95 -9.64
C ASP A 129 18.38 5.51 -10.04
N PRO A 130 17.81 4.95 -11.13
CA PRO A 130 18.05 3.57 -11.52
C PRO A 130 19.48 3.27 -11.99
N SER A 131 20.23 4.30 -12.40
CA SER A 131 21.60 4.18 -12.91
C SER A 131 22.65 4.49 -11.84
N THR A 132 22.45 5.54 -11.05
CA THR A 132 23.42 6.00 -10.04
C THR A 132 23.10 5.54 -8.63
N HIS A 133 21.87 5.06 -8.38
CA HIS A 133 21.33 4.74 -7.05
C HIS A 133 21.28 5.92 -6.07
N GLU A 134 21.48 7.15 -6.56
CA GLU A 134 21.37 8.36 -5.76
C GLU A 134 19.93 8.59 -5.31
N HIS A 135 19.76 9.11 -4.09
CA HIS A 135 18.44 9.43 -3.55
C HIS A 135 17.89 10.71 -4.23
N ILE A 136 16.76 10.58 -4.93
CA ILE A 136 16.15 11.66 -5.71
C ILE A 136 15.01 12.34 -4.96
N TRP A 137 14.15 11.54 -4.31
CA TRP A 137 12.98 12.07 -3.59
C TRP A 137 12.58 11.15 -2.45
N GLY A 138 11.77 11.65 -1.53
CA GLY A 138 11.22 10.86 -0.44
C GLY A 138 11.62 11.44 0.90
N SER A 139 11.58 10.61 1.93
CA SER A 139 11.82 11.12 3.28
C SER A 139 13.30 11.45 3.52
N ILE A 140 13.53 12.73 3.84
CA ILE A 140 14.84 13.28 4.22
C ILE A 140 15.00 13.31 5.74
N ALA A 141 13.92 13.61 6.47
CA ALA A 141 13.95 13.89 7.92
C ALA A 141 13.66 12.68 8.82
N GLY A 142 13.70 11.46 8.27
CA GLY A 142 13.47 10.21 9.01
C GLY A 142 12.15 9.52 8.66
N VAL A 143 11.61 8.72 9.56
CA VAL A 143 10.37 7.95 9.31
C VAL A 143 9.13 8.83 9.53
N PHE A 144 8.10 8.62 8.72
CA PHE A 144 6.76 9.07 9.09
C PHE A 144 6.20 8.13 10.16
N ARG A 145 5.51 8.68 11.15
CA ARG A 145 4.84 7.93 12.23
C ARG A 145 3.36 8.25 12.18
N PHE A 146 2.55 7.24 11.89
CA PHE A 146 1.10 7.33 11.82
C PHE A 146 0.49 6.63 13.04
N GLN A 147 -0.48 7.31 13.65
CA GLN A 147 -1.36 6.74 14.66
C GLN A 147 -2.73 6.48 14.04
N ARG A 148 -3.42 5.46 14.53
CA ARG A 148 -4.75 5.11 14.05
C ARG A 148 -5.78 6.07 14.66
N GLU A 149 -6.50 6.78 13.80
CA GLU A 149 -7.64 7.62 14.23
C GLU A 149 -8.98 6.91 14.06
N LEU A 150 -9.13 6.14 12.99
CA LEU A 150 -10.34 5.37 12.68
C LEU A 150 -9.99 3.90 12.45
N ASP A 151 -10.92 3.02 12.81
CA ASP A 151 -10.79 1.57 12.70
C ASP A 151 -11.91 1.00 11.82
N TRP A 152 -11.52 0.40 10.68
CA TRP A 152 -12.42 -0.23 9.71
C TRP A 152 -12.41 -1.76 9.82
N SER A 153 -11.82 -2.34 10.87
CA SER A 153 -11.69 -3.80 11.03
C SER A 153 -13.02 -4.53 11.12
N SER A 154 -14.09 -3.86 11.57
CA SER A 154 -15.44 -4.43 11.60
C SER A 154 -16.04 -4.65 10.20
N GLU A 155 -15.49 -4.03 9.16
CA GLU A 155 -15.89 -4.24 7.76
C GLU A 155 -15.16 -5.41 7.10
N LEU A 156 -14.17 -6.02 7.77
CA LEU A 156 -13.50 -7.20 7.24
C LEU A 156 -14.51 -8.36 7.14
N PRO A 157 -14.67 -8.97 5.96
CA PRO A 157 -15.50 -10.15 5.83
C PRO A 157 -15.01 -11.26 6.75
N PRO A 158 -15.90 -11.95 7.50
CA PRO A 158 -15.49 -13.05 8.37
C PRO A 158 -14.73 -14.15 7.62
N SER A 159 -15.05 -14.36 6.34
CA SER A 159 -14.37 -15.31 5.45
C SER A 159 -12.89 -15.00 5.22
N TRP A 160 -12.43 -13.77 5.47
CA TRP A 160 -11.02 -13.41 5.36
C TRP A 160 -10.23 -13.71 6.64
N LEU A 161 -10.92 -13.98 7.75
CA LEU A 161 -10.33 -14.15 9.08
C LEU A 161 -10.31 -15.61 9.53
N VAL A 162 -10.83 -16.53 8.71
CA VAL A 162 -10.84 -17.94 9.02
C VAL A 162 -9.50 -18.52 8.58
N ASP A 163 -8.74 -19.07 9.53
CA ASP A 163 -7.62 -19.94 9.20
C ASP A 163 -8.19 -21.16 8.46
N GLU A 164 -7.92 -21.29 7.16
CA GLU A 164 -8.01 -22.61 6.53
C GLU A 164 -6.87 -23.44 7.12
N ALA A 165 -7.21 -24.17 8.18
CA ALA A 165 -6.35 -25.11 8.90
C ALA A 165 -5.87 -26.26 8.01
#